data_AF-A0A8T6DQN3-F1
#
_entry.id   AF-A0A8T6DQN3-F1
#
_cell.length_a   1.000
_cell.length_b   1.000
_cell.length_c   1.000
_cell.angle_alpha   90.00
_cell.angle_beta   90.00
_cell.angle_gamma   90.00
#
_symmetry.space_group_name_H-M   'P 1'
#
loop_
_entity.id
_entity.type
_entity.pdbx_description
1 polymer ?
#
loop_
_entity_poly.entity_id
_entity_poly.type
_entity_poly.pdbx_seq_one_letter_code
_entity_poly.pdbx_strand_id
1 'polypeptide(L)'
;MDTFAREMPDIRAEVFRETAARMSILPAIVEKDFWVCWALKRVFSLDNSIPGLIFKGGTSLSKAYGAIRRFSEDIDLSMNRNDLGFAGGRDPAATLSNRARKALLSELQAATVEAIAGPVKEALTTAAISTLGADVDFVVDKNDPHTLLFAYPRSLGGGEQSDYAPPADPETVARSRTGEDIANRLRANG
;
A
#
# COMPACT_ATOMS: atom_id res chain seq x y z
N MET A 1 -15.06 8.50 5.63
CA MET A 1 -13.59 8.61 5.46
C MET A 1 -13.23 9.87 4.68
N ASP A 2 -13.72 10.05 3.45
CA ASP A 2 -13.37 11.18 2.58
C ASP A 2 -13.68 12.56 3.18
N THR A 3 -14.80 12.69 3.92
CA THR A 3 -15.11 13.92 4.67
C THR A 3 -14.03 14.23 5.69
N PHE A 4 -13.70 13.27 6.55
CA PHE A 4 -12.68 13.45 7.58
C PHE A 4 -11.26 13.64 7.00
N ALA A 5 -10.94 12.97 5.88
CA ALA A 5 -9.65 13.14 5.20
C ALA A 5 -9.44 14.59 4.69
N ARG A 6 -10.54 15.32 4.41
CA ARG A 6 -10.54 16.71 3.96
C ARG A 6 -10.57 17.73 5.09
N GLU A 7 -10.70 17.30 6.34
CA GLU A 7 -10.67 18.21 7.48
C GLU A 7 -9.30 18.88 7.63
N MET A 8 -9.27 20.02 8.33
CA MET A 8 -8.02 20.73 8.62
C MET A 8 -7.04 19.83 9.40
N PRO A 9 -5.72 19.92 9.15
CA PRO A 9 -4.72 19.11 9.84
C PRO A 9 -4.86 19.13 11.37
N ASP A 10 -5.13 20.29 11.97
CA ASP A 10 -5.28 20.41 13.43
C ASP A 10 -6.50 19.63 13.97
N ILE A 11 -7.61 19.64 13.23
CA ILE A 11 -8.82 18.88 13.58
C ILE A 11 -8.55 17.37 13.47
N ARG A 12 -7.89 16.93 12.39
CA ARG A 12 -7.51 15.52 12.23
C ARG A 12 -6.56 15.09 13.34
N ALA A 13 -5.56 15.90 13.66
CA ALA A 13 -4.58 15.64 14.70
C ALA A 13 -5.24 15.47 16.07
N GLU A 14 -6.22 16.31 16.40
CA GLU A 14 -6.95 16.22 17.66
C GLU A 14 -7.75 14.91 17.75
N VAL A 15 -8.46 14.55 16.68
CA VAL A 15 -9.21 13.28 16.63
C VAL A 15 -8.27 12.08 16.72
N PHE A 16 -7.11 12.12 16.08
CA PHE A 16 -6.11 11.07 16.20
C PHE A 16 -5.57 10.94 17.63
N ARG A 17 -5.25 12.06 18.30
CA ARG A 17 -4.80 12.06 19.71
C ARG A 17 -5.85 11.49 20.65
N GLU A 18 -7.10 11.94 20.52
CA GLU A 18 -8.20 11.46 21.37
C GLU A 18 -8.46 9.96 21.16
N THR A 19 -8.46 9.51 19.90
CA THR A 19 -8.63 8.09 19.57
C THR A 19 -7.47 7.26 20.15
N ALA A 20 -6.25 7.74 20.01
CA ALA A 20 -5.05 7.08 20.51
C ALA A 20 -5.05 6.97 22.04
N ALA A 21 -5.47 8.03 22.75
CA ALA A 21 -5.62 8.03 24.20
C ALA A 21 -6.63 6.96 24.67
N ARG A 22 -7.81 6.88 24.03
CA ARG A 22 -8.82 5.85 24.33
C ARG A 22 -8.33 4.43 24.06
N MET A 23 -7.47 4.26 23.06
CA MET A 23 -6.92 2.97 22.67
C MET A 23 -5.60 2.62 23.37
N SER A 24 -5.02 3.56 24.14
CA SER A 24 -3.70 3.42 24.77
C SER A 24 -2.59 3.07 23.77
N ILE A 25 -2.57 3.75 22.61
CA ILE A 25 -1.55 3.62 21.56
C ILE A 25 -1.03 5.00 21.17
N LEU A 26 -0.01 5.05 20.31
CA LEU A 26 0.55 6.32 19.83
C LEU A 26 -0.38 6.98 18.79
N PRO A 27 -0.56 8.32 18.82
CA PRO A 27 -1.34 9.05 17.80
C PRO A 27 -0.88 8.77 16.37
N ALA A 28 0.44 8.69 16.15
CA ALA A 28 1.03 8.38 14.85
C ALA A 28 0.56 7.02 14.28
N ILE A 29 0.25 6.06 15.14
CA ILE A 29 -0.26 4.74 14.74
C ILE A 29 -1.70 4.87 14.23
N VAL A 30 -2.55 5.66 14.90
CA VAL A 30 -3.94 5.91 14.48
C VAL A 30 -3.98 6.68 13.16
N GLU A 31 -3.15 7.72 13.03
CA GLU A 31 -3.03 8.48 11.78
C GLU A 31 -2.66 7.55 10.62
N LYS A 32 -1.61 6.74 10.80
CA LYS A 32 -1.16 5.80 9.79
C LYS A 32 -2.24 4.79 9.40
N ASP A 33 -2.92 4.19 10.38
CA ASP A 33 -4.01 3.23 10.13
C ASP A 33 -5.16 3.84 9.33
N PHE A 34 -5.52 5.09 9.64
CA PHE A 34 -6.54 5.83 8.89
C PHE A 34 -6.16 5.97 7.41
N TRP A 35 -4.94 6.41 7.12
CA TRP A 35 -4.48 6.63 5.75
C TRP A 35 -4.28 5.33 4.97
N VAL A 36 -3.85 4.25 5.63
CA VAL A 36 -3.81 2.90 5.04
C VAL A 36 -5.22 2.46 4.64
N CYS A 37 -6.21 2.58 5.54
CA CYS A 37 -7.59 2.22 5.23
C CYS A 37 -8.19 3.12 4.14
N TRP A 38 -7.83 4.41 4.12
CA TRP A 38 -8.28 5.35 3.11
C TRP A 38 -7.71 4.99 1.72
N ALA A 39 -6.41 4.69 1.63
CA ALA A 39 -5.76 4.28 0.38
C ALA A 39 -6.34 2.95 -0.13
N LEU A 40 -6.57 2.00 0.78
CA LEU A 40 -7.23 0.73 0.45
C LEU A 40 -8.61 0.96 -0.16
N LYS A 41 -9.41 1.84 0.44
CA LYS A 41 -10.72 2.21 -0.13
C LYS A 41 -10.57 2.79 -1.53
N ARG A 42 -9.55 3.62 -1.80
CA ARG A 42 -9.30 4.17 -3.14
C ARG A 42 -8.99 3.08 -4.15
N VAL A 43 -8.08 2.17 -3.82
CA VAL A 43 -7.72 1.01 -4.66
C VAL A 43 -8.95 0.23 -5.12
N PHE A 44 -9.87 -0.09 -4.21
CA PHE A 44 -11.09 -0.84 -4.53
C PHE A 44 -12.24 0.00 -5.08
N SER A 45 -12.07 1.32 -5.19
CA SER A 45 -13.04 2.22 -5.82
C SER A 45 -12.62 2.61 -7.25
N LEU A 46 -11.46 2.11 -7.72
CA LEU A 46 -11.06 2.28 -9.11
C LEU A 46 -12.06 1.58 -10.03
N ASP A 47 -12.27 2.15 -11.21
CA ASP A 47 -13.15 1.54 -12.21
C ASP A 47 -12.53 0.28 -12.83
N ASN A 48 -13.35 -0.45 -13.59
CA ASN A 48 -12.93 -1.69 -14.24
C ASN A 48 -11.97 -1.47 -15.43
N SER A 49 -11.50 -0.25 -15.69
CA SER A 49 -10.48 0.02 -16.72
C SER A 49 -9.07 -0.31 -16.22
N ILE A 50 -8.89 -0.44 -14.90
CA ILE A 50 -7.65 -0.85 -14.26
C ILE A 50 -7.68 -2.37 -14.02
N PRO A 51 -6.56 -3.09 -14.24
CA PRO A 51 -6.49 -4.52 -13.92
C PRO A 51 -6.99 -4.80 -12.49
N GLY A 52 -7.84 -5.81 -12.34
CA GLY A 52 -8.46 -6.12 -11.07
C GLY A 52 -7.41 -6.37 -9.99
N LEU A 53 -7.43 -5.56 -8.93
CA LEU A 53 -6.59 -5.74 -7.76
C LEU A 53 -7.34 -6.59 -6.74
N ILE A 54 -6.72 -7.69 -6.32
CA ILE A 54 -7.25 -8.64 -5.34
C ILE A 54 -6.44 -8.48 -4.07
N PHE A 55 -7.12 -8.31 -2.95
CA PHE A 55 -6.48 -8.27 -1.64
C PHE A 55 -5.82 -9.63 -1.31
N LYS A 56 -4.52 -9.67 -1.02
CA LYS A 56 -3.81 -10.91 -0.62
C LYS A 56 -3.03 -10.69 0.68
N GLY A 57 -3.58 -11.10 1.83
CA GLY A 57 -2.80 -11.11 3.07
C GLY A 57 -3.50 -11.81 4.24
N GLY A 58 -2.80 -12.77 4.88
CA GLY A 58 -3.26 -13.42 6.13
C GLY A 58 -3.28 -12.47 7.34
N THR A 59 -2.46 -11.43 7.31
CA THR A 59 -2.45 -10.31 8.27
C THR A 59 -3.72 -9.45 8.17
N SER A 60 -4.40 -9.45 7.03
CA SER A 60 -5.52 -8.53 6.77
C SER A 60 -6.88 -9.18 6.97
N LEU A 61 -6.97 -10.50 6.76
CA LEU A 61 -8.09 -11.31 7.29
C LEU A 61 -8.17 -11.14 8.82
N SER A 62 -7.01 -11.06 9.47
CA SER A 62 -6.93 -10.86 10.91
C SER A 62 -7.34 -9.44 11.36
N LYS A 63 -7.36 -8.42 10.48
CA LYS A 63 -8.01 -7.12 10.77
C LYS A 63 -9.53 -7.20 10.58
N ALA A 64 -10.02 -7.84 9.51
CA ALA A 64 -11.46 -8.00 9.27
C ALA A 64 -12.17 -8.84 10.34
N TYR A 65 -11.43 -9.73 11.02
CA TYR A 65 -11.91 -10.61 12.10
C TYR A 65 -11.32 -10.28 13.48
N GLY A 66 -10.60 -9.15 13.65
CA GLY A 66 -10.10 -8.69 14.95
C GLY A 66 -9.03 -9.56 15.64
N ALA A 67 -8.36 -10.45 14.90
CA ALA A 67 -7.48 -11.49 15.42
C ALA A 67 -6.02 -11.05 15.69
N ILE A 68 -5.55 -9.92 15.15
CA ILE A 68 -4.20 -9.38 15.49
C ILE A 68 -4.20 -7.86 15.72
N ARG A 69 -3.42 -7.44 16.72
CA ARG A 69 -3.21 -6.03 17.13
C ARG A 69 -1.94 -5.40 16.53
N ARG A 70 -1.39 -5.96 15.45
CA ARG A 70 -0.22 -5.39 14.77
C ARG A 70 -0.67 -4.56 13.56
N PHE A 71 -0.15 -3.35 13.44
CA PHE A 71 -0.41 -2.49 12.28
C PHE A 71 0.54 -2.93 11.17
N SER A 72 0.02 -3.53 10.09
CA SER A 72 0.80 -3.64 8.85
C SER A 72 0.69 -2.30 8.14
N GLU A 73 1.83 -1.63 8.02
CA GLU A 73 2.05 -0.50 7.12
C GLU A 73 1.79 -0.91 5.67
N ASP A 74 2.20 -2.12 5.32
CA ASP A 74 2.06 -2.67 3.99
C ASP A 74 0.63 -3.15 3.71
N ILE A 75 0.16 -2.81 2.50
CA ILE A 75 -1.02 -3.41 1.88
C ILE A 75 -0.54 -4.35 0.78
N ASP A 76 -0.75 -5.65 0.98
CA ASP A 76 -0.46 -6.66 -0.02
C ASP A 76 -1.67 -6.88 -0.95
N LEU A 77 -1.46 -6.59 -2.21
CA LEU A 77 -2.42 -6.78 -3.30
C LEU A 77 -1.83 -7.76 -4.30
N SER A 78 -2.68 -8.31 -5.16
CA SER A 78 -2.24 -9.00 -6.37
C SER A 78 -3.08 -8.58 -7.54
N MET A 79 -2.46 -8.55 -8.71
CA MET A 79 -3.13 -8.19 -9.93
C MET A 79 -3.73 -9.44 -10.59
N ASN A 80 -4.94 -9.30 -11.13
CA ASN A 80 -5.56 -10.35 -11.92
C ASN A 80 -4.79 -10.52 -13.24
N ARG A 81 -4.06 -11.63 -13.36
CA ARG A 81 -3.26 -11.96 -14.54
C ARG A 81 -4.07 -12.02 -15.84
N ASN A 82 -5.37 -12.33 -15.77
CA ASN A 82 -6.22 -12.35 -16.97
C ASN A 82 -6.40 -10.94 -17.55
N ASP A 83 -6.52 -9.94 -16.69
CA ASP A 83 -6.67 -8.53 -17.08
C ASP A 83 -5.36 -7.98 -17.67
N LEU A 84 -4.24 -8.63 -17.36
CA LEU A 84 -2.93 -8.39 -17.98
C LEU A 84 -2.71 -9.20 -19.28
N GLY A 85 -3.70 -9.97 -19.75
CA GLY A 85 -3.61 -10.77 -20.97
C GLY A 85 -2.95 -12.15 -20.80
N PHE A 86 -2.73 -12.61 -19.58
CA PHE A 86 -2.13 -13.92 -19.26
C PHE A 86 -3.22 -14.96 -18.95
N ALA A 87 -4.02 -15.27 -19.97
CA ALA A 87 -5.11 -16.23 -19.91
C ALA A 87 -4.98 -17.33 -20.99
N GLY A 88 -5.70 -18.44 -20.83
CA GLY A 88 -5.74 -19.53 -21.81
C GLY A 88 -4.35 -20.12 -22.08
N GLY A 89 -3.92 -20.14 -23.35
CA GLY A 89 -2.59 -20.63 -23.74
C GLY A 89 -1.41 -19.80 -23.20
N ARG A 90 -1.68 -18.60 -22.69
CA ARG A 90 -0.73 -17.72 -21.99
C ARG A 90 -0.97 -17.66 -20.48
N ASP A 91 -1.71 -18.61 -19.90
CA ASP A 91 -1.82 -18.74 -18.45
C ASP A 91 -0.60 -19.51 -17.90
N PRO A 92 0.20 -18.95 -16.98
CA PRO A 92 1.28 -19.67 -16.31
C PRO A 92 0.83 -20.95 -15.57
N ALA A 93 -0.45 -21.02 -15.19
CA ALA A 93 -1.06 -22.19 -14.56
C ALA A 93 -1.46 -23.30 -15.57
N ALA A 94 -1.36 -23.04 -16.87
CA ALA A 94 -1.62 -24.04 -17.90
C ALA A 94 -0.53 -25.14 -17.92
N THR A 95 -0.82 -26.22 -18.67
CA THR A 95 0.14 -27.29 -18.92
C THR A 95 1.25 -26.78 -19.84
N LEU A 96 2.36 -26.37 -19.25
CA LEU A 96 3.52 -25.78 -19.93
C LEU A 96 4.80 -26.53 -19.56
N SER A 97 5.78 -26.51 -20.46
CA SER A 97 7.16 -26.87 -20.12
C SER A 97 7.71 -25.89 -19.08
N ASN A 98 8.67 -26.33 -18.27
CA ASN A 98 9.29 -25.47 -17.26
C ASN A 98 9.93 -24.21 -17.85
N ARG A 99 10.53 -24.33 -19.05
CA ARG A 99 11.11 -23.18 -19.76
C ARG A 99 10.04 -22.18 -20.19
N ALA A 100 8.95 -22.66 -20.79
CA ALA A 100 7.84 -21.81 -21.23
C ALA A 100 7.17 -21.11 -20.04
N ARG A 101 6.92 -21.84 -18.93
CA ARG A 101 6.36 -21.26 -17.71
C ARG A 101 7.25 -20.15 -17.14
N LYS A 102 8.57 -20.38 -17.05
CA LYS A 102 9.51 -19.38 -16.54
C LYS A 102 9.53 -18.11 -17.40
N ALA A 103 9.53 -18.25 -18.73
CA ALA A 103 9.47 -17.12 -19.65
C ALA A 103 8.18 -16.30 -19.44
N LEU A 104 7.04 -16.99 -19.38
CA LEU A 104 5.73 -16.37 -19.21
C LEU A 104 5.56 -15.68 -17.84
N LEU A 105 6.12 -16.24 -16.77
CA LEU A 105 6.16 -15.58 -15.46
C LEU A 105 7.01 -14.31 -15.48
N SER A 106 8.14 -14.31 -16.21
CA SER A 106 8.97 -13.11 -16.37
C SER A 106 8.24 -12.02 -17.16
N GLU A 107 7.49 -12.40 -18.20
CA GLU A 107 6.63 -11.48 -18.94
C GLU A 107 5.51 -10.91 -18.05
N LEU A 108 4.86 -11.75 -17.24
CA LEU A 108 3.82 -11.32 -16.31
C LEU A 108 4.36 -10.35 -15.25
N GLN A 109 5.56 -10.61 -14.72
CA GLN A 109 6.22 -9.69 -13.80
C GLN A 109 6.48 -8.33 -14.44
N ALA A 110 7.01 -8.30 -15.67
CA ALA A 110 7.24 -7.06 -16.39
C ALA A 110 5.94 -6.28 -16.65
N ALA A 111 4.89 -6.97 -17.12
CA ALA A 111 3.57 -6.37 -17.35
C ALA A 111 2.95 -5.83 -16.06
N THR A 112 3.17 -6.51 -14.93
CA THR A 112 2.70 -6.05 -13.62
C THR A 112 3.41 -4.75 -13.22
N VAL A 113 4.73 -4.66 -13.38
CA VAL A 113 5.49 -3.44 -13.11
C VAL A 113 5.01 -2.27 -13.99
N GLU A 114 4.79 -2.53 -15.28
CA GLU A 114 4.27 -1.52 -16.21
C GLU A 114 2.88 -1.02 -15.80
N ALA A 115 1.98 -1.94 -15.44
CA ALA A 115 0.65 -1.59 -14.97
C ALA A 115 0.68 -0.76 -13.67
N ILE A 116 1.59 -1.11 -12.74
CA ILE A 116 1.79 -0.37 -11.49
C ILE A 116 2.31 1.04 -11.75
N ALA A 117 3.35 1.18 -12.57
CA ALA A 117 4.01 2.45 -12.83
C ALA A 117 3.19 3.40 -13.72
N GLY A 118 2.31 2.86 -14.57
CA GLY A 118 1.40 3.62 -15.43
C GLY A 118 -0.02 3.66 -14.88
N PRO A 119 -0.96 2.86 -15.44
CA PRO A 119 -2.39 3.06 -15.25
C PRO A 119 -2.84 3.00 -13.78
N VAL A 120 -2.27 2.09 -12.96
CA VAL A 120 -2.65 1.99 -11.54
C VAL A 120 -2.25 3.25 -10.77
N LYS A 121 -0.98 3.67 -10.91
CA LYS A 121 -0.49 4.90 -10.28
C LYS A 121 -1.30 6.11 -10.73
N GLU A 122 -1.50 6.28 -12.04
CA GLU A 122 -2.22 7.42 -12.60
C GLU A 122 -3.66 7.49 -12.09
N ALA A 123 -4.37 6.36 -12.05
CA ALA A 123 -5.73 6.30 -11.55
C ALA A 123 -5.81 6.60 -10.05
N LEU A 124 -4.89 6.06 -9.24
CA LEU A 124 -4.82 6.33 -7.80
C LEU A 124 -4.48 7.79 -7.50
N THR A 125 -3.48 8.37 -8.18
CA THR A 125 -3.11 9.78 -8.05
C THR A 125 -4.29 10.67 -8.44
N THR A 126 -4.94 10.41 -9.58
CA THR A 126 -6.12 11.17 -10.02
C THR A 126 -7.26 11.08 -9.00
N ALA A 127 -7.60 9.88 -8.55
CA ALA A 127 -8.64 9.66 -7.55
C ALA A 127 -8.32 10.36 -6.22
N ALA A 128 -7.05 10.35 -5.81
CA ALA A 128 -6.62 10.98 -4.58
C ALA A 128 -6.65 12.51 -4.66
N ILE A 129 -6.14 13.10 -5.75
CA ILE A 129 -6.18 14.54 -5.99
C ILE A 129 -7.63 15.05 -5.99
N SER A 130 -8.56 14.33 -6.64
CA SER A 130 -9.97 14.71 -6.65
C SER A 130 -10.61 14.76 -5.25
N THR A 131 -10.04 14.02 -4.29
CA THR A 131 -10.56 13.95 -2.91
C THR A 131 -9.80 14.87 -1.95
N LEU A 132 -8.49 14.98 -2.09
CA LEU A 132 -7.60 15.60 -1.09
C LEU A 132 -6.99 16.93 -1.56
N GLY A 133 -7.00 17.24 -2.85
CA GLY A 133 -6.33 18.43 -3.42
C GLY A 133 -4.95 18.14 -4.01
N ALA A 134 -4.13 19.19 -4.18
CA ALA A 134 -2.95 19.17 -5.07
C ALA A 134 -1.66 18.56 -4.49
N ASP A 135 -1.64 18.09 -3.24
CA ASP A 135 -0.43 17.65 -2.54
C ASP A 135 -0.44 16.14 -2.21
N VAL A 136 -0.86 15.32 -3.18
CA VAL A 136 -0.93 13.86 -3.00
C VAL A 136 -0.32 13.15 -4.19
N ASP A 137 0.63 12.26 -3.91
CA ASP A 137 1.30 11.49 -4.95
C ASP A 137 1.49 10.02 -4.55
N PHE A 138 1.46 9.17 -5.58
CA PHE A 138 1.85 7.77 -5.53
C PHE A 138 3.15 7.61 -6.31
N VAL A 139 4.19 7.10 -5.65
CA VAL A 139 5.53 6.97 -6.23
C VAL A 139 5.98 5.52 -6.23
N VAL A 140 6.48 4.99 -7.34
CA VAL A 140 7.04 3.63 -7.35
C VAL A 140 8.29 3.60 -6.47
N ASP A 141 8.42 2.61 -5.59
CA ASP A 141 9.62 2.45 -4.75
C ASP A 141 10.82 2.14 -5.66
N LYS A 142 11.88 2.95 -5.51
CA LYS A 142 13.13 2.80 -6.26
C LYS A 142 13.82 1.45 -6.05
N ASN A 143 13.54 0.76 -4.94
CA ASN A 143 14.15 -0.52 -4.59
C ASN A 143 13.25 -1.72 -4.92
N ASP A 144 11.96 -1.47 -5.17
CA ASP A 144 10.98 -2.51 -5.43
C ASP A 144 9.90 -1.97 -6.41
N PRO A 145 10.00 -2.29 -7.71
CA PRO A 145 9.08 -1.77 -8.72
C PRO A 145 7.66 -2.33 -8.58
N HIS A 146 7.44 -3.32 -7.72
CA HIS A 146 6.12 -3.82 -7.36
C HIS A 146 5.46 -3.04 -6.21
N THR A 147 6.15 -2.02 -5.70
CA THR A 147 5.68 -1.22 -4.56
C THR A 147 5.31 0.20 -4.98
N LEU A 148 4.11 0.66 -4.63
CA LEU A 148 3.69 2.07 -4.71
C LEU A 148 3.70 2.72 -3.33
N LEU A 149 4.39 3.83 -3.22
CA LEU A 149 4.52 4.65 -2.04
C LEU A 149 3.44 5.71 -2.02
N PHE A 150 2.66 5.80 -0.95
CA PHE A 150 1.61 6.81 -0.80
C PHE A 150 2.04 7.90 0.19
N ALA A 151 2.31 9.09 -0.33
CA ALA A 151 2.53 10.28 0.49
C ALA A 151 1.18 10.91 0.83
N TYR A 152 0.85 10.98 2.11
CA TYR A 152 -0.46 11.43 2.59
C TYR A 152 -0.36 12.73 3.41
N PRO A 153 -1.45 13.52 3.49
CA PRO A 153 -1.47 14.77 4.27
C PRO A 153 -1.32 14.52 5.78
N ARG A 154 -0.10 14.63 6.29
CA ARG A 154 0.19 14.48 7.73
C ARG A 154 -0.49 15.55 8.56
N SER A 155 -0.90 15.16 9.75
CA SER A 155 -1.65 15.96 10.72
C SER A 155 -0.87 16.10 12.03
N LEU A 156 -0.13 15.05 12.41
CA LEU A 156 0.79 15.10 13.54
C LEU A 156 2.16 15.59 13.06
N GLY A 157 2.69 16.65 13.69
CA GLY A 157 3.98 17.25 13.36
C GLY A 157 5.16 16.27 13.46
N GLY A 158 6.27 16.58 12.78
CA GLY A 158 7.44 15.70 12.66
C GLY A 158 8.23 15.40 13.95
N GLY A 159 7.77 15.84 15.12
CA GLY A 159 8.44 15.66 16.41
C GLY A 159 8.09 14.36 17.15
N GLU A 160 7.04 13.64 16.75
CA GLU A 160 6.74 12.30 17.26
C GLU A 160 7.26 11.26 16.26
N GLN A 161 8.59 11.15 16.19
CA GLN A 161 9.23 9.99 15.58
C GLN A 161 8.79 8.75 16.36
N SER A 162 8.19 7.81 15.64
CA SER A 162 7.92 6.46 16.11
C SER A 162 9.27 5.78 16.39
N ASP A 163 9.78 5.91 17.62
CA ASP A 163 10.81 5.04 18.20
C ASP A 163 10.27 3.61 18.47
N TYR A 164 9.31 3.15 17.69
CA TYR A 164 8.98 1.73 17.63
C TYR A 164 10.12 1.00 16.93
N ALA A 165 11.16 0.69 17.71
CA ALA A 165 12.06 -0.39 17.41
C ALA A 165 11.24 -1.70 17.53
N PRO A 166 11.05 -2.47 16.45
CA PRO A 166 10.51 -3.81 16.59
C PRO A 166 11.43 -4.61 17.53
N PRO A 167 10.90 -5.55 18.33
CA PRO A 167 11.77 -6.44 19.10
C PRO A 167 12.72 -7.15 18.13
N ALA A 168 14.01 -7.05 18.42
CA ALA A 168 15.07 -7.61 17.59
C ALA A 168 14.85 -9.11 17.41
N ASP A 169 14.71 -9.54 16.15
CA ASP A 169 15.05 -10.90 15.76
C ASP A 169 16.60 -10.94 15.58
N PRO A 170 17.35 -11.91 16.12
CA PRO A 170 18.81 -11.83 16.25
C PRO A 170 19.61 -11.91 14.95
N GLU A 171 19.00 -12.02 13.78
CA GLU A 171 19.72 -12.15 12.52
C GLU A 171 19.52 -10.95 11.60
N THR A 172 20.58 -10.14 11.56
CA THR A 172 20.98 -9.27 10.45
C THR A 172 20.66 -7.78 10.61
N VAL A 173 21.30 -7.21 11.62
CA VAL A 173 22.00 -5.92 11.50
C VAL A 173 22.93 -5.99 10.28
N ALA A 174 22.50 -5.46 9.13
CA ALA A 174 23.40 -5.08 8.06
C ALA A 174 22.81 -3.98 7.19
N ARG A 175 23.47 -2.82 7.28
CA ARG A 175 23.51 -1.67 6.33
C ARG A 175 22.48 -0.57 6.59
N SER A 176 22.98 0.38 7.38
CA SER A 176 22.48 1.72 7.60
C SER A 176 22.87 2.70 6.47
N ARG A 177 22.13 3.82 6.42
CA ARG A 177 22.36 5.10 5.70
C ARG A 177 21.96 5.06 4.21
N THR A 178 21.13 5.93 3.65
CA THR A 178 20.61 7.28 3.97
C THR A 178 19.26 7.50 3.26
N GLY A 179 18.44 8.42 3.80
CA GLY A 179 17.29 9.01 3.10
C GLY A 179 16.14 9.33 4.04
N GLU A 180 16.09 10.57 4.53
CA GLU A 180 14.93 11.16 5.21
C GLU A 180 13.71 11.17 4.28
N ASP A 181 12.70 10.37 4.64
CA ASP A 181 11.24 10.61 4.58
C ASP A 181 10.52 9.25 4.46
N ILE A 182 9.71 8.93 5.47
CA ILE A 182 9.03 7.64 5.62
C ILE A 182 7.94 7.52 4.56
N ALA A 183 8.14 6.59 3.64
CA ALA A 183 7.22 6.28 2.56
C ALA A 183 6.35 5.06 2.91
N ASN A 184 5.02 5.23 2.94
CA ASN A 184 4.07 4.14 3.18
C ASN A 184 3.95 3.25 1.93
N ARG A 185 4.13 1.93 2.06
CA ARG A 185 4.24 0.98 0.94
C ARG A 185 2.92 0.26 0.63
N LEU A 186 2.49 0.28 -0.63
CA LEU A 186 1.51 -0.65 -1.21
C LEU A 186 2.29 -1.67 -2.03
N ARG A 187 2.19 -2.97 -1.72
CA ARG A 187 2.92 -4.04 -2.42
C ARG A 187 1.95 -4.83 -3.31
N ALA A 188 2.24 -4.94 -4.60
CA ALA A 188 1.49 -5.79 -5.51
C ALA A 188 2.30 -7.03 -5.88
N ASN A 189 1.97 -8.17 -5.28
CA ASN A 189 2.60 -9.46 -5.56
C ASN A 189 1.95 -10.11 -6.79
N GLY A 190 2.76 -10.31 -7.85
CA GLY A 190 2.40 -11.05 -9.07
C GLY A 190 2.32 -12.56 -8.86
#